data_AF-A0A484GVW8-F1
#
_entry.id   AF-A0A484GVW8-F1
#
_cell.length_a   1.000
_cell.length_b   1.000
_cell.length_c   1.000
_cell.angle_alpha   90.00
_cell.angle_beta   90.00
_cell.angle_gamma   90.00
#
_symmetry.space_group_name_H-M   'P 1'
#
loop_
_entity.id
_entity.type
_entity.pdbx_description
1 polymer ?
#
loop_
_entity_poly.entity_id
_entity_poly.type
_entity_poly.pdbx_seq_one_letter_code
_entity_poly.pdbx_strand_id
1 'polypeptide(L)'
;VTHSFLIIPECPYPLVGRDLLSKVGAQIHFQPEGPTITDNKGRLLQILTMKLEDEYKLYEQPSSSRVNVTDWVTRFPQAWAETAGMGMAKNRSPVLVELKATATPITVRQYPMSREAKDGIRPHIQRLLDLGILIRCQSAWNTPLLPVKKPGTNDYRPVQDLREVNKRVADLHPTVPNPYNLLSTLPPQHTWYTVLDLKDAFFCLRLSPLSQPYFAFEWKAPTSGMSGQLTWT
;
A
#
# COMPACT_ATOMS: atom_id res chain seq x y z
N VAL A 1 -1.65 -18.19 -38.67
CA VAL A 1 -1.70 -18.30 -37.20
C VAL A 1 -2.34 -17.02 -36.69
N THR A 2 -3.68 -16.98 -36.62
CA THR A 2 -4.49 -17.14 -35.40
C THR A 2 -4.02 -16.26 -34.23
N HIS A 3 -4.87 -15.30 -33.84
CA HIS A 3 -4.80 -14.71 -32.51
C HIS A 3 -5.80 -15.43 -31.61
N SER A 4 -5.27 -16.01 -30.55
CA SER A 4 -6.01 -16.82 -29.60
C SER A 4 -6.52 -15.94 -28.47
N PHE A 5 -7.80 -16.11 -28.13
CA PHE A 5 -8.42 -15.58 -26.93
C PHE A 5 -8.71 -16.76 -26.01
N LEU A 6 -8.28 -16.69 -24.75
CA LEU A 6 -8.64 -17.72 -23.77
C LEU A 6 -9.97 -17.34 -23.13
N ILE A 7 -11.06 -17.84 -23.70
CA ILE A 7 -12.40 -17.75 -23.10
C ILE A 7 -12.60 -19.03 -22.28
N ILE A 8 -12.72 -18.90 -20.96
CA ILE A 8 -13.01 -20.04 -20.07
C ILE A 8 -14.45 -19.86 -19.55
N PRO A 9 -15.48 -20.48 -20.16
CA PRO A 9 -16.88 -20.28 -19.78
C PRO A 9 -17.17 -20.74 -18.34
N GLU A 10 -16.48 -21.80 -17.91
CA GLU A 10 -16.65 -22.43 -16.59
C GLU A 10 -15.65 -21.92 -15.54
N CYS A 11 -14.98 -20.80 -15.79
CA CYS A 11 -14.05 -20.25 -14.82
C CYS A 11 -14.84 -19.84 -13.55
N PRO A 12 -14.57 -20.45 -12.38
CA PRO A 12 -15.32 -20.16 -11.17
C PRO A 12 -15.00 -18.77 -10.60
N TYR A 13 -14.04 -18.06 -11.20
CA TYR A 13 -13.59 -16.73 -10.78
C TYR A 13 -13.71 -15.74 -11.95
N PRO A 14 -14.19 -14.50 -11.69
CA PRO A 14 -14.20 -13.46 -12.71
C PRO A 14 -12.77 -13.01 -12.98
N LEU A 15 -12.18 -13.45 -14.10
CA LEU A 15 -10.97 -12.85 -14.61
C LEU A 15 -11.28 -11.45 -15.14
N VAL A 16 -10.43 -10.51 -14.75
CA VAL A 16 -10.56 -9.04 -14.70
C VAL A 16 -11.06 -8.35 -16.00
N GLY A 17 -11.13 -9.06 -17.13
CA GLY A 17 -11.58 -8.54 -18.42
C GLY A 17 -13.05 -8.82 -18.81
N ARG A 18 -13.68 -9.90 -18.34
CA ARG A 18 -15.01 -10.31 -18.84
C ARG A 18 -16.12 -9.34 -18.42
N ASP A 19 -16.13 -8.96 -17.14
CA ASP A 19 -17.21 -8.13 -16.58
C ASP A 19 -17.22 -6.72 -17.18
N LEU A 20 -16.04 -6.17 -17.47
CA LEU A 20 -15.92 -4.85 -18.08
C LEU A 20 -16.36 -4.88 -19.54
N LEU A 21 -15.90 -5.88 -20.32
CA LEU A 21 -16.29 -6.07 -21.72
C LEU A 21 -17.80 -6.28 -21.88
N SER A 22 -18.41 -7.07 -20.98
CA SER A 22 -19.86 -7.26 -20.94
C SER A 22 -20.60 -5.96 -20.59
N LYS A 23 -20.10 -5.18 -19.61
CA LYS A 23 -20.73 -3.91 -19.20
C LYS A 23 -20.67 -2.84 -20.30
N VAL A 24 -19.60 -2.79 -21.08
CA VAL A 24 -19.48 -1.83 -22.20
C VAL A 24 -20.12 -2.35 -23.50
N GLY A 25 -20.69 -3.55 -23.49
CA GLY A 25 -21.27 -4.19 -24.67
C GLY A 25 -20.24 -4.36 -25.79
N ALA A 26 -19.02 -4.76 -25.43
CA ALA A 26 -17.91 -4.86 -26.37
C ALA A 26 -18.23 -5.86 -27.49
N GLN A 27 -18.06 -5.44 -28.73
CA GLN A 27 -18.14 -6.25 -29.92
C GLN A 27 -16.74 -6.39 -30.52
N ILE A 28 -16.29 -7.64 -30.69
CA ILE A 28 -14.97 -7.95 -31.23
C ILE A 28 -15.15 -8.34 -32.70
N HIS A 29 -14.56 -7.54 -33.59
CA HIS A 29 -14.58 -7.74 -35.02
C HIS A 29 -13.20 -8.20 -35.49
N PHE A 30 -13.14 -9.30 -36.24
CA PHE A 30 -11.90 -9.81 -36.81
C PHE A 30 -11.75 -9.34 -38.25
N GLN A 31 -10.82 -8.41 -38.48
CA GLN A 31 -10.51 -7.88 -39.80
C GLN A 31 -9.15 -8.41 -40.29
N PRO A 32 -8.87 -8.39 -41.60
CA PRO A 32 -7.57 -8.80 -42.16
C PRO A 32 -6.38 -8.02 -41.56
N GLU A 33 -6.61 -6.77 -41.14
CA GLU A 33 -5.63 -5.86 -40.53
C GLU A 33 -5.44 -6.12 -39.03
N GLY A 34 -6.35 -6.88 -38.40
CA GLY A 34 -6.31 -7.26 -36.99
C GLY A 34 -7.70 -7.25 -36.31
N PRO A 35 -7.77 -7.69 -35.04
CA PRO A 35 -9.00 -7.59 -34.26
C PRO A 35 -9.25 -6.13 -33.84
N THR A 36 -10.44 -5.61 -34.13
CA THR A 36 -10.94 -4.31 -33.66
C THR A 36 -12.06 -4.52 -32.66
N ILE A 37 -12.06 -3.75 -31.57
CA ILE A 37 -13.07 -3.88 -30.51
C ILE A 37 -13.86 -2.58 -30.46
N THR A 38 -15.19 -2.68 -30.50
CA THR A 38 -16.10 -1.53 -30.43
C THR A 38 -17.05 -1.65 -29.25
N ASP A 39 -17.59 -0.54 -28.76
CA ASP A 39 -18.71 -0.56 -27.81
C ASP A 39 -20.04 -0.88 -28.52
N ASN A 40 -21.13 -0.95 -27.73
CA ASN A 40 -22.49 -1.16 -28.25
C ASN A 40 -23.03 -0.03 -29.15
N LYS A 41 -22.28 1.06 -29.32
CA LYS A 41 -22.59 2.21 -30.18
C LYS A 41 -21.64 2.29 -31.38
N GLY A 42 -20.81 1.27 -31.60
CA GLY A 42 -19.85 1.21 -32.70
C GLY A 42 -18.62 2.10 -32.52
N ARG A 43 -18.38 2.66 -31.33
CA ARG A 43 -17.17 3.44 -31.05
C ARG A 43 -16.00 2.52 -30.80
N LEU A 44 -14.84 2.84 -31.38
CA LEU A 44 -13.63 2.06 -31.18
C LEU A 44 -13.17 2.14 -29.72
N LEU A 45 -13.01 0.99 -29.08
CA LEU A 45 -12.41 0.85 -27.76
C LEU A 45 -10.90 0.66 -27.94
N GLN A 46 -10.11 1.59 -27.41
CA GLN A 46 -8.66 1.43 -27.36
C GLN A 46 -8.31 0.39 -26.29
N ILE A 47 -7.76 -0.74 -26.73
CA ILE A 47 -7.35 -1.84 -25.87
C ILE A 47 -5.90 -2.17 -26.19
N LEU A 48 -5.06 -2.29 -25.16
CA LEU A 48 -3.71 -2.82 -25.28
C LEU A 48 -3.80 -4.30 -25.60
N THR A 49 -3.45 -4.66 -26.82
CA THR A 49 -3.34 -6.05 -27.27
C THR A 49 -1.86 -6.44 -27.29
N MET A 50 -1.55 -7.63 -26.77
CA MET A 50 -0.25 -8.26 -26.91
C MET A 50 -0.42 -9.44 -27.85
N LYS A 51 0.48 -9.61 -28.82
CA LYS A 51 0.42 -10.79 -29.67
C LYS A 51 0.80 -12.01 -28.85
N LEU A 52 0.18 -13.16 -29.14
CA LEU A 52 0.47 -14.42 -28.42
C LEU A 52 1.95 -14.81 -28.59
N GLU A 53 2.53 -14.51 -29.75
CA GLU A 53 3.95 -14.71 -30.04
C GLU A 53 4.87 -13.84 -29.18
N ASP A 54 4.36 -12.76 -28.58
CA ASP A 54 5.07 -11.85 -27.67
C ASP A 54 4.83 -12.19 -26.19
N GLU A 55 4.08 -13.24 -25.87
CA GLU A 55 3.80 -13.65 -24.48
C GLU A 55 5.09 -13.93 -23.70
N TYR A 56 6.14 -14.42 -24.38
CA TYR A 56 7.47 -14.61 -23.78
C TYR A 56 8.03 -13.34 -23.16
N LYS A 57 7.66 -12.13 -23.63
CA LYS A 57 8.10 -10.85 -23.05
C LYS A 57 7.56 -10.58 -21.64
N LEU A 58 6.45 -11.22 -21.26
CA LEU A 58 5.97 -11.20 -19.87
C LEU A 58 6.89 -11.99 -18.93
N TYR A 59 7.59 -12.97 -19.49
CA TYR A 59 8.49 -13.88 -18.78
C TYR A 59 9.98 -13.61 -19.10
N GLU A 60 10.27 -12.70 -20.05
CA GLU A 60 11.62 -12.23 -20.32
C GLU A 60 12.14 -11.59 -19.03
N GLN A 61 13.23 -12.15 -18.52
CA GLN A 61 13.96 -11.43 -17.50
C GLN A 61 14.51 -10.16 -18.15
N PRO A 62 14.35 -9.00 -17.49
CA PRO A 62 14.79 -7.74 -18.05
C PRO A 62 16.25 -7.88 -18.49
N SER A 63 16.52 -7.49 -19.74
CA SER A 63 17.87 -7.50 -20.29
C SER A 63 18.81 -6.81 -19.31
N SER A 64 19.97 -7.42 -19.10
CA SER A 64 20.93 -7.10 -18.05
C SER A 64 21.64 -5.75 -18.24
N SER A 65 21.04 -4.78 -18.94
CA SER A 65 21.40 -3.38 -18.76
C SER A 65 21.01 -2.99 -17.33
N ARG A 66 21.83 -3.42 -16.37
CA ARG A 66 21.85 -2.89 -15.01
C ARG A 66 22.11 -1.41 -15.17
N VAL A 67 21.04 -0.61 -15.23
CA VAL A 67 21.11 0.80 -14.95
C VAL A 67 21.86 0.87 -13.62
N ASN A 68 23.04 1.50 -13.62
CA ASN A 68 23.85 1.57 -12.42
C ASN A 68 23.17 2.52 -11.43
N VAL A 69 22.24 1.98 -10.63
CA VAL A 69 21.47 2.72 -9.62
C VAL A 69 22.42 3.41 -8.64
N THR A 70 23.62 2.86 -8.44
CA THR A 70 24.66 3.44 -7.57
C THR A 70 25.05 4.87 -7.96
N ASP A 71 25.08 5.19 -9.26
CA ASP A 71 25.36 6.55 -9.73
C ASP A 71 24.20 7.51 -9.35
N TRP A 72 22.95 7.06 -9.45
CA TRP A 72 21.79 7.83 -8.99
C TRP A 72 21.74 7.98 -7.46
N VAL A 73 22.17 6.96 -6.71
CA VAL A 73 22.24 7.01 -5.24
C VAL A 73 23.29 8.00 -4.77
N THR A 74 24.46 8.01 -5.41
CA THR A 74 25.54 8.95 -5.09
C THR A 74 25.21 10.38 -5.49
N ARG A 75 24.51 10.59 -6.62
CA ARG A 75 24.08 11.92 -7.06
C ARG A 75 22.94 12.51 -6.23
N PHE A 76 22.02 11.67 -5.76
CA PHE A 76 20.82 12.11 -5.01
C PHE A 76 20.71 11.44 -3.64
N PRO A 77 21.70 11.58 -2.75
CA PRO A 77 21.76 10.82 -1.50
C PRO A 77 20.61 11.17 -0.52
N GLN A 78 19.94 12.31 -0.71
CA GLN A 78 18.78 12.69 0.10
C GLN A 78 17.45 12.14 -0.42
N ALA A 79 17.41 11.59 -1.64
CA ALA A 79 16.20 11.03 -2.24
C ALA A 79 16.00 9.54 -1.90
N TRP A 80 17.09 8.82 -1.60
CA TRP A 80 17.06 7.38 -1.33
C TRP A 80 17.00 7.11 0.17
N ALA A 81 16.08 6.24 0.60
CA ALA A 81 15.86 5.94 2.00
C ALA A 81 17.06 5.20 2.65
N GLU A 82 17.86 4.51 1.85
CA GLU A 82 19.09 3.83 2.26
C GLU A 82 20.17 4.80 2.77
N THR A 83 20.18 6.03 2.26
CA THR A 83 21.21 7.04 2.55
C THR A 83 20.67 8.24 3.35
N ALA A 84 19.43 8.65 3.10
CA ALA A 84 18.83 9.84 3.72
C ALA A 84 18.27 9.59 5.13
N GLY A 85 17.98 8.31 5.46
CA GLY A 85 17.28 7.95 6.69
C GLY A 85 15.76 8.13 6.58
N MET A 86 15.11 8.46 7.70
CA MET A 86 13.65 8.59 7.76
C MET A 86 13.16 9.88 7.08
N GLY A 87 12.20 9.74 6.17
CA GLY A 87 11.61 10.87 5.47
C GLY A 87 10.69 11.71 6.36
N MET A 88 10.56 13.00 6.03
CA MET A 88 9.59 13.90 6.68
C MET A 88 9.07 14.93 5.67
N ALA A 89 7.75 15.02 5.52
CA ALA A 89 7.08 15.98 4.67
C ALA A 89 7.03 17.38 5.31
N LYS A 90 8.16 18.11 5.27
CA LYS A 90 8.34 19.42 5.93
C LYS A 90 7.26 20.45 5.58
N ASN A 91 6.77 20.43 4.35
CA ASN A 91 5.79 21.39 3.84
C ASN A 91 4.33 21.00 4.13
N ARG A 92 4.10 19.89 4.81
CA ARG A 92 2.76 19.47 5.24
C ARG A 92 2.57 19.76 6.73
N SER A 93 1.45 20.41 7.03
CA SER A 93 0.98 20.54 8.40
C SER A 93 0.66 19.16 8.99
N PRO A 94 0.84 18.97 10.31
CA PRO A 94 0.43 17.73 10.95
C PRO A 94 -1.04 17.40 10.66
N VAL A 95 -1.31 16.12 10.41
CA VAL A 95 -2.64 15.62 10.07
C VAL A 95 -3.51 15.64 11.32
N LEU A 96 -4.65 16.34 11.24
CA LEU A 96 -5.70 16.29 12.25
C LEU A 96 -6.71 15.22 11.83
N VAL A 97 -6.94 14.24 12.71
CA VAL A 97 -7.95 13.20 12.52
C VAL A 97 -9.23 13.64 13.21
N GLU A 98 -10.28 13.84 12.43
CA GLU A 98 -11.60 14.22 12.92
C GLU A 98 -12.37 12.99 13.39
N LEU A 99 -13.01 13.11 14.55
CA LEU A 99 -13.89 12.07 15.09
C LEU A 99 -15.35 12.39 14.76
N LYS A 100 -16.18 11.36 14.67
CA LYS A 100 -17.65 11.50 14.60
C LYS A 100 -18.16 12.20 15.87
N ALA A 101 -19.21 13.00 15.76
CA ALA A 101 -19.74 13.80 16.87
C ALA A 101 -20.13 12.98 18.12
N THR A 102 -20.50 11.71 17.94
CA THR A 102 -20.87 10.78 19.02
C THR A 102 -19.71 9.90 19.51
N ALA A 103 -18.50 10.11 19.01
CA ALA A 103 -17.35 9.28 19.33
C ALA A 103 -16.91 9.49 20.79
N THR A 104 -16.81 8.40 21.53
CA THR A 104 -16.19 8.35 22.86
C THR A 104 -14.90 7.53 22.83
N PRO A 105 -13.93 7.83 23.71
CA PRO A 105 -12.72 7.04 23.85
C PRO A 105 -12.99 5.57 24.09
N ILE A 106 -12.18 4.71 23.47
CA ILE A 106 -12.29 3.25 23.59
C ILE A 106 -11.00 2.66 24.10
N THR A 107 -11.10 1.81 25.13
CA THR A 107 -9.97 1.04 25.65
C THR A 107 -10.20 -0.43 25.37
N VAL A 108 -9.57 -0.93 24.30
CA VAL A 108 -9.52 -2.35 23.98
C VAL A 108 -8.30 -2.96 24.65
N ARG A 109 -8.49 -4.05 25.40
CA ARG A 109 -7.41 -4.72 26.13
C ARG A 109 -6.39 -5.33 25.17
N GLN A 110 -5.10 -5.24 25.52
CA GLN A 110 -4.04 -5.91 24.78
C GLN A 110 -4.23 -7.43 24.83
N TYR A 111 -4.24 -8.07 23.65
CA TYR A 111 -4.30 -9.53 23.59
C TYR A 111 -3.00 -10.16 24.12
N PRO A 112 -3.08 -11.34 24.75
CA PRO A 112 -1.90 -12.09 25.15
C PRO A 112 -0.97 -12.32 23.96
N MET A 113 0.32 -12.03 24.14
CA MET A 113 1.37 -12.28 23.16
C MET A 113 2.38 -13.27 23.74
N SER A 114 2.83 -14.22 22.92
CA SER A 114 3.91 -15.14 23.29
C SER A 114 5.22 -14.38 23.51
N ARG A 115 6.14 -14.98 24.27
CA ARG A 115 7.46 -14.39 24.52
C ARG A 115 8.26 -14.22 23.22
N GLU A 116 8.27 -15.25 22.37
CA GLU A 116 8.90 -15.21 21.05
C GLU A 116 8.40 -14.02 20.21
N ALA A 117 7.08 -13.84 20.14
CA ALA A 117 6.47 -12.75 19.40
C ALA A 117 6.87 -11.38 19.97
N LYS A 118 6.87 -11.22 21.30
CA LYS A 118 7.32 -9.98 21.96
C LYS A 118 8.79 -9.69 21.67
N ASP A 119 9.66 -10.69 21.78
CA ASP A 119 11.09 -10.55 21.52
C ASP A 119 11.36 -10.22 20.04
N GLY A 120 10.55 -10.76 19.12
CA GLY A 120 10.61 -10.47 17.69
C GLY A 120 10.18 -9.04 17.33
N ILE A 121 9.10 -8.51 17.93
CA ILE A 121 8.65 -7.13 17.62
C ILE A 121 9.41 -6.05 18.40
N ARG A 122 10.06 -6.39 19.52
CA ARG A 122 10.84 -5.47 20.36
C ARG A 122 11.84 -4.59 19.59
N PRO A 123 12.72 -5.12 18.71
CA PRO A 123 13.67 -4.28 17.97
C PRO A 123 12.96 -3.26 17.07
N HIS A 124 11.79 -3.59 16.52
CA HIS A 124 11.00 -2.65 15.72
C HIS A 124 10.45 -1.51 16.57
N ILE A 125 9.87 -1.82 17.74
CA ILE A 125 9.36 -0.79 18.67
C ILE A 125 10.49 0.10 19.16
N GLN A 126 11.64 -0.47 19.53
CA GLN A 126 12.79 0.31 19.98
C GLN A 126 13.29 1.26 18.89
N ARG A 127 13.49 0.76 17.68
CA ARG A 127 13.89 1.60 16.53
C ARG A 127 12.91 2.74 16.28
N LEU A 128 11.60 2.49 16.37
CA LEU A 128 10.58 3.52 16.18
C LEU A 128 10.57 4.56 17.31
N LEU A 129 10.88 4.16 18.54
CA LEU A 129 11.11 5.08 19.66
C LEU A 129 12.36 5.95 19.43
N ASP A 130 13.47 5.34 19.01
CA ASP A 130 14.73 6.04 18.75
C ASP A 130 14.60 7.05 17.61
N LEU A 131 13.77 6.75 16.60
CA LEU A 131 13.42 7.65 15.50
C LEU A 131 12.38 8.72 15.88
N GLY A 132 11.80 8.64 17.08
CA GLY A 132 10.76 9.55 17.54
C GLY A 132 9.39 9.37 16.87
N ILE A 133 9.21 8.29 16.09
CA ILE A 133 7.93 7.94 15.42
C ILE A 133 6.93 7.39 16.44
N LEU A 134 7.43 6.70 17.48
CA LEU A 134 6.66 6.33 18.65
C LEU A 134 7.10 7.17 19.84
N ILE A 135 6.13 7.56 20.66
CA ILE A 135 6.38 8.26 21.93
C ILE A 135 5.56 7.64 23.06
N ARG A 136 5.99 7.85 24.30
CA ARG A 136 5.19 7.48 25.48
C ARG A 136 4.00 8.43 25.61
N CYS A 137 2.85 7.90 26.00
CA CYS A 137 1.66 8.70 26.27
C CYS A 137 0.86 8.13 27.45
N GLN A 138 -0.14 8.90 27.88
CA GLN A 138 -1.23 8.44 28.73
C GLN A 138 -2.53 8.84 28.03
N SER A 139 -3.28 7.85 27.57
CA SER A 139 -4.48 8.06 26.75
C SER A 139 -5.66 7.27 27.31
N ALA A 140 -6.84 7.86 27.25
CA ALA A 140 -8.11 7.16 27.46
C ALA A 140 -8.44 6.17 26.33
N TRP A 141 -7.70 6.23 25.22
CA TRP A 141 -7.78 5.28 24.12
C TRP A 141 -6.75 4.17 24.29
N ASN A 142 -7.10 2.98 23.84
CA ASN A 142 -6.16 1.89 23.68
C ASN A 142 -6.66 0.91 22.61
N THR A 143 -5.75 0.47 21.74
CA THR A 143 -6.00 -0.62 20.79
C THR A 143 -4.91 -1.68 20.90
N PRO A 144 -5.20 -2.96 20.64
CA PRO A 144 -4.21 -4.02 20.79
C PRO A 144 -3.19 -4.00 19.64
N LEU A 145 -1.96 -4.36 19.98
CA LEU A 145 -0.89 -4.64 19.06
C LEU A 145 -0.84 -6.15 18.76
N LEU A 146 -0.80 -6.51 17.49
CA LEU A 146 -0.74 -7.87 16.98
C LEU A 146 0.66 -8.16 16.43
N PRO A 147 1.30 -9.26 16.84
CA PRO A 147 2.53 -9.73 16.22
C PRO A 147 2.19 -10.56 14.98
N VAL A 148 2.58 -10.07 13.80
CA VAL A 148 2.35 -10.76 12.53
C VAL A 148 3.65 -11.32 12.00
N LYS A 149 3.74 -12.64 11.83
CA LYS A 149 4.91 -13.31 11.27
C LYS A 149 4.97 -13.07 9.76
N LYS A 150 6.12 -12.61 9.25
CA LYS A 150 6.29 -12.44 7.81
C LYS A 150 6.39 -13.82 7.14
N PRO A 151 5.57 -14.11 6.10
CA PRO A 151 5.57 -15.41 5.44
C PRO A 151 6.97 -15.84 4.99
N GLY A 152 7.31 -17.10 5.22
CA GLY A 152 8.61 -17.66 4.83
C GLY A 152 9.80 -17.20 5.69
N THR A 153 9.59 -16.46 6.79
CA THR A 153 10.67 -16.02 7.69
C THR A 153 10.30 -16.20 9.15
N ASN A 154 11.28 -16.13 10.05
CA ASN A 154 11.06 -16.06 11.50
C ASN A 154 10.94 -14.62 12.04
N ASP A 155 10.71 -13.65 11.16
CA ASP A 155 10.60 -12.24 11.49
C ASP A 155 9.16 -11.85 11.88
N TYR A 156 9.00 -11.06 12.94
CA TYR A 156 7.70 -10.60 13.45
C TYR A 156 7.54 -9.09 13.28
N ARG A 157 6.36 -8.66 12.83
CA ARG A 157 6.04 -7.26 12.61
C ARG A 157 4.94 -6.81 13.58
N PRO A 158 5.08 -5.63 14.21
CA PRO A 158 4.00 -5.04 14.98
C PRO A 158 2.92 -4.51 14.02
N VAL A 159 1.67 -4.96 14.21
CA VAL A 159 0.50 -4.46 13.49
C VAL A 159 -0.56 -4.07 14.50
N GLN A 160 -0.98 -2.80 14.51
CA GLN A 160 -2.01 -2.33 15.43
C GLN A 160 -3.40 -2.58 14.85
N ASP A 161 -4.31 -3.10 15.67
CA ASP A 161 -5.70 -3.28 15.28
C ASP A 161 -6.50 -1.99 15.50
N LEU A 162 -6.62 -1.19 14.44
CA LEU A 162 -7.30 0.11 14.47
C LEU A 162 -8.79 0.04 14.14
N ARG A 163 -9.42 -1.14 14.08
CA ARG A 163 -10.83 -1.27 13.67
C ARG A 163 -11.79 -0.43 14.51
N GLU A 164 -11.61 -0.42 15.82
CA GLU A 164 -12.48 0.36 16.72
C GLU A 164 -12.23 1.88 16.62
N VAL A 165 -11.01 2.29 16.30
CA VAL A 165 -10.68 3.69 16.02
C VAL A 165 -11.33 4.10 14.70
N ASN A 166 -11.14 3.33 13.63
CA ASN A 166 -11.68 3.61 12.31
C ASN A 166 -13.21 3.78 12.30
N LYS A 167 -13.95 3.01 13.11
CA LYS A 167 -15.42 3.18 13.24
C LYS A 167 -15.84 4.56 13.77
N ARG A 168 -14.97 5.20 14.56
CA ARG A 168 -15.21 6.48 15.26
C ARG A 168 -14.63 7.69 14.54
N VAL A 169 -13.68 7.48 13.62
CA VAL A 169 -13.14 8.53 12.76
C VAL A 169 -14.19 8.94 11.72
N ALA A 170 -14.24 10.23 11.39
CA ALA A 170 -15.12 10.76 10.35
C ALA A 170 -14.71 10.19 8.98
N ASP A 171 -15.71 9.80 8.18
CA ASP A 171 -15.47 9.20 6.88
C ASP A 171 -15.04 10.27 5.87
N LEU A 172 -13.99 9.99 5.11
CA LEU A 172 -13.50 10.84 4.02
C LEU A 172 -13.90 10.25 2.67
N HIS A 173 -14.17 11.12 1.69
CA HIS A 173 -14.40 10.66 0.32
C HIS A 173 -13.12 10.07 -0.27
N PRO A 174 -13.12 8.83 -0.78
CA PRO A 174 -11.94 8.22 -1.37
C PRO A 174 -11.62 8.87 -2.72
N THR A 175 -10.56 9.66 -2.77
CA THR A 175 -10.12 10.39 -3.99
C THR A 175 -9.07 9.65 -4.81
N VAL A 176 -8.53 8.53 -4.30
CA VAL A 176 -7.51 7.75 -5.00
C VAL A 176 -8.14 7.00 -6.18
N PRO A 177 -7.73 7.27 -7.43
CA PRO A 177 -8.26 6.56 -8.58
C PRO A 177 -7.84 5.09 -8.55
N ASN A 178 -8.69 4.22 -9.11
CA ASN A 178 -8.28 2.83 -9.30
C ASN A 178 -7.10 2.76 -10.30
N PRO A 179 -6.23 1.73 -10.22
CA PRO A 179 -5.04 1.64 -11.07
C PRO A 179 -5.35 1.68 -12.56
N TYR A 180 -6.48 1.11 -13.00
CA TYR A 180 -6.88 1.10 -14.41
C TYR A 180 -7.17 2.51 -14.94
N ASN A 181 -7.95 3.29 -14.19
CA ASN A 181 -8.29 4.67 -14.51
C ASN A 181 -7.04 5.57 -14.47
N LEU A 182 -6.09 5.28 -13.59
CA LEU A 182 -4.82 6.00 -13.55
C LEU A 182 -3.97 5.67 -14.79
N LEU A 183 -3.82 4.38 -15.12
CA LEU A 183 -3.02 3.94 -16.27
C LEU A 183 -3.63 4.33 -17.61
N SER A 184 -4.96 4.46 -17.71
CA SER A 184 -5.61 4.94 -18.94
C SER A 184 -5.33 6.41 -19.25
N THR A 185 -4.81 7.18 -18.28
CA THR A 185 -4.36 8.56 -18.53
C THR A 185 -3.00 8.63 -19.23
N LEU A 186 -2.26 7.53 -19.30
CA LEU A 186 -0.95 7.49 -19.95
C LEU A 186 -1.12 7.52 -21.47
N PRO A 187 -0.61 8.56 -22.15
CA PRO A 187 -0.80 8.67 -23.58
C PRO A 187 0.26 7.81 -24.30
N PRO A 188 -0.10 7.14 -25.41
CA PRO A 188 0.71 6.09 -26.04
C PRO A 188 2.04 6.58 -26.63
N GLN A 189 2.22 7.91 -26.76
CA GLN A 189 3.45 8.50 -27.28
C GLN A 189 4.60 8.45 -26.26
N HIS A 190 4.33 8.25 -24.97
CA HIS A 190 5.38 8.09 -23.96
C HIS A 190 5.75 6.62 -23.84
N THR A 191 7.00 6.29 -24.14
CA THR A 191 7.50 4.91 -24.17
C THR A 191 8.64 4.65 -23.18
N TRP A 192 9.12 5.70 -22.51
CA TRP A 192 10.17 5.64 -21.49
C TRP A 192 9.57 5.88 -20.11
N TYR A 193 9.78 4.92 -19.20
CA TYR A 193 9.17 4.92 -17.88
C TYR A 193 10.21 4.89 -16.77
N THR A 194 9.87 5.48 -15.63
CA THR A 194 10.60 5.33 -14.37
C THR A 194 9.57 5.12 -13.27
N VAL A 195 9.80 4.11 -12.44
CA VAL A 195 8.90 3.75 -11.32
C VAL A 195 9.68 3.96 -10.03
N LEU A 196 9.08 4.70 -9.11
CA LEU A 196 9.62 4.94 -7.77
C LEU A 196 8.58 4.48 -6.74
N ASP A 197 9.05 3.76 -5.72
CA ASP A 197 8.24 3.38 -4.57
C ASP A 197 8.72 4.14 -3.33
N LEU A 198 7.79 4.77 -2.62
CA LEU A 198 8.10 5.57 -1.44
C LEU A 198 8.15 4.65 -0.20
N LYS A 199 9.36 4.46 0.33
CA LYS A 199 9.54 3.70 1.58
C LYS A 199 8.96 4.45 2.78
N ASP A 200 8.24 3.71 3.63
CA ASP A 200 7.65 4.20 4.88
C ASP A 200 6.79 5.48 4.71
N ALA A 201 6.11 5.60 3.56
CA ALA A 201 5.44 6.84 3.12
C ALA A 201 4.50 7.48 4.16
N PHE A 202 3.77 6.67 4.93
CA PHE A 202 2.86 7.19 5.97
C PHE A 202 3.60 7.88 7.12
N PHE A 203 4.78 7.40 7.53
CA PHE A 203 5.57 8.01 8.60
C PHE A 203 6.20 9.35 8.19
N CYS A 204 6.26 9.66 6.90
CA CYS A 204 6.64 10.98 6.43
C CYS A 204 5.60 12.07 6.80
N LEU A 205 4.36 11.68 7.09
CA LEU A 205 3.29 12.60 7.49
C LEU A 205 3.17 12.63 9.02
N ARG A 206 3.40 13.82 9.59
CA ARG A 206 3.24 14.04 11.03
C ARG A 206 1.77 13.97 11.42
N LEU A 207 1.49 13.45 12.60
CA LEU A 207 0.18 13.43 13.24
C LEU A 207 0.07 14.59 14.24
N SER A 208 -1.05 15.31 14.20
CA SER A 208 -1.33 16.39 15.15
C SER A 208 -1.31 15.86 16.59
N PRO A 209 -0.67 16.55 17.55
CA PRO A 209 -0.66 16.15 18.96
C PRO A 209 -2.05 15.88 19.56
N LEU A 210 -3.09 16.53 19.04
CA LEU A 210 -4.49 16.30 19.46
C LEU A 210 -5.03 14.93 19.01
N SER A 211 -4.53 14.41 17.89
CA SER A 211 -4.95 13.12 17.31
C SER A 211 -4.05 11.96 17.73
N GLN A 212 -2.83 12.22 18.18
CA GLN A 212 -1.90 11.19 18.67
C GLN A 212 -2.55 10.27 19.72
N PRO A 213 -3.30 10.76 20.74
CA PRO A 213 -3.90 9.89 21.74
C PRO A 213 -4.82 8.80 21.17
N TYR A 214 -5.45 9.01 20.01
CA TYR A 214 -6.42 8.07 19.42
C TYR A 214 -5.80 6.74 19.01
N PHE A 215 -4.51 6.75 18.70
CA PHE A 215 -3.77 5.59 18.20
C PHE A 215 -2.85 4.98 19.28
N ALA A 216 -3.18 5.18 20.55
CA ALA A 216 -2.43 4.61 21.65
C ALA A 216 -2.56 3.07 21.73
N PHE A 217 -1.49 2.40 22.13
CA PHE A 217 -1.47 0.97 22.42
C PHE A 217 -0.56 0.66 23.62
N GLU A 218 -0.87 -0.43 24.32
CA GLU A 218 -0.04 -0.91 25.43
C GLU A 218 1.19 -1.66 24.92
N TRP A 219 2.35 -1.33 25.48
CA TRP A 219 3.59 -2.09 25.29
C TRP A 219 4.23 -2.44 26.62
N LYS A 220 4.59 -3.72 26.79
CA LYS A 220 5.29 -4.24 27.96
C LYS A 220 6.55 -4.96 27.50
N ALA A 221 7.68 -4.30 27.64
CA ALA A 221 8.97 -4.87 27.29
C ALA A 221 9.34 -6.00 28.29
N PRO A 222 9.69 -7.21 27.81
CA PRO A 222 10.00 -8.34 28.70
C PRO A 222 11.24 -8.14 29.58
N THR A 223 12.19 -7.31 29.14
CA THR A 223 13.55 -7.24 29.71
C THR A 223 13.92 -5.89 30.31
N SER A 224 13.33 -4.79 29.83
CA SER A 224 13.70 -3.42 30.26
C SER A 224 12.75 -2.81 31.29
N GLY A 225 11.70 -3.54 31.71
CA GLY A 225 10.68 -3.03 32.64
C GLY A 225 9.82 -1.89 32.07
N MET A 226 10.03 -1.50 30.80
CA MET A 226 9.25 -0.46 30.13
C MET A 226 7.83 -0.98 29.88
N SER A 227 6.91 -0.57 30.75
CA SER A 227 5.48 -0.86 30.67
C SER A 227 4.73 0.47 30.59
N GLY A 228 3.88 0.62 29.59
CA GLY A 228 3.06 1.82 29.43
C GLY A 228 2.34 1.86 28.10
N GLN A 229 1.72 3.00 27.81
CA GLN A 229 1.13 3.26 26.50
C GLN A 229 2.11 4.01 25.61
N LEU A 230 2.13 3.62 24.35
CA LEU A 230 2.83 4.30 23.27
C LEU A 230 1.82 4.82 22.26
N THR A 231 2.18 5.88 21.54
CA THR A 231 1.42 6.36 20.38
C THR A 231 2.33 6.87 19.26
N TRP A 232 1.76 7.01 18.07
CA TRP A 232 2.42 7.50 16.86
C TRP A 232 2.47 9.03 16.81
N THR A 233 3.48 9.58 16.12
CA THR A 233 3.71 11.03 15.96
C THR A 233 3.58 11.54 14.56
#